data_AF-A0A2X5NGQ1-F1
#
_entry.id   AF-A0A2X5NGQ1-F1
#
_cell.length_a   1.000
_cell.length_b   1.000
_cell.length_c   1.000
_cell.angle_alpha   90.00
_cell.angle_beta   90.00
_cell.angle_gamma   90.00
#
_symmetry.space_group_name_H-M   'P 1'
#
loop_
_entity.id
_entity.type
_entity.pdbx_description
1 polymer ?
#
loop_
_entity_poly.entity_id
_entity_poly.type
_entity_poly.pdbx_seq_one_letter_code
_entity_poly.pdbx_strand_id
1 'polypeptide(L)' 'MVSQLEQHAIDAGYREMYLTTGFRQPEAVALYLSLGYQPGFDIHRNFEEYSHPPYDGRLRFTKTLVAPASSARKGVNAHV' A
#
# COMPACT_ATOMS: atom_id res chain seq x y z
N MET A 1 -7.44 10.95 9.71
CA MET A 1 -6.02 10.65 9.99
C MET A 1 -5.25 10.17 8.75
N VAL A 2 -5.56 9.03 8.11
CA VAL A 2 -4.90 8.67 6.82
C VAL A 2 -5.47 9.45 5.63
N SER A 3 -6.79 9.65 5.57
CA SER A 3 -7.44 10.29 4.41
C SER A 3 -7.01 11.74 4.18
N GLN A 4 -6.67 12.48 5.24
CA GLN A 4 -6.12 13.83 5.10
C GLN A 4 -4.72 13.81 4.51
N LEU A 5 -3.90 12.82 4.90
CA LEU A 5 -2.57 12.64 4.35
C LEU A 5 -2.64 12.21 2.87
N GLU A 6 -3.62 11.37 2.51
CA GLU A 6 -3.88 11.01 1.11
C GLU A 6 -4.28 12.24 0.28
N GLN A 7 -5.17 13.09 0.78
CA GLN A 7 -5.56 14.33 0.10
C GLN A 7 -4.36 15.29 -0.08
N HIS A 8 -3.59 15.52 0.97
CA HIS A 8 -2.39 16.36 0.89
C HIS A 8 -1.36 15.79 -0.10
N ALA A 9 -1.23 14.46 -0.15
CA ALA A 9 -0.33 13.81 -1.09
C ALA A 9 -0.81 13.95 -2.54
N ILE A 10 -2.13 13.84 -2.79
CA ILE A 10 -2.73 14.12 -4.10
C ILE A 10 -2.51 15.58 -4.50
N ASP A 11 -2.75 16.54 -3.60
CA ASP A 11 -2.58 17.97 -3.85
C ASP A 11 -1.12 18.33 -4.15
N ALA A 12 -0.18 17.65 -3.51
CA ALA A 12 1.25 17.78 -3.77
C ALA A 12 1.72 17.01 -5.03
N GLY A 13 0.83 16.33 -5.74
CA GLY A 13 1.12 15.61 -6.99
C GLY A 13 1.75 14.23 -6.81
N TYR A 14 1.74 13.68 -5.60
CA TYR A 14 2.19 12.31 -5.35
C TYR A 14 1.17 11.31 -5.89
N ARG A 15 1.68 10.25 -6.52
CA ARG A 15 0.87 9.19 -7.16
C ARG A 15 0.82 7.91 -6.36
N GLU A 16 1.68 7.77 -5.36
CA GLU A 16 1.82 6.58 -4.56
C GLU A 16 2.10 6.94 -3.10
N MET A 17 1.57 6.13 -2.20
CA MET A 17 1.76 6.25 -0.77
C MET A 17 2.34 4.95 -0.22
N TYR A 18 3.40 5.08 0.57
CA TYR A 18 4.11 3.97 1.18
C TYR A 18 3.98 4.09 2.69
N LEU A 19 3.48 3.03 3.33
CA LEU A 19 3.32 2.94 4.78
C LEU A 19 4.04 1.71 5.31
N THR A 20 4.57 1.81 6.52
CA THR A 20 5.14 0.68 7.24
C THR A 20 4.50 0.58 8.61
N THR A 21 3.98 -0.59 8.96
CA THR A 21 3.52 -0.90 10.31
C THR A 21 4.37 -2.01 10.91
N GLY A 22 4.34 -2.14 12.24
CA GLY A 22 5.04 -3.22 12.94
C GLY A 22 4.26 -4.52 12.89
N PHE A 23 4.96 -5.66 12.89
CA PHE A 23 4.36 -6.99 12.95
C PHE A 23 3.47 -7.25 14.17
N ARG A 24 3.67 -6.51 15.28
CA ARG A 24 2.88 -6.61 16.52
C ARG A 24 1.53 -5.89 16.47
N GLN A 25 1.11 -5.39 15.31
CA GLN A 25 -0.13 -4.63 15.13
C GLN A 25 -1.03 -5.27 14.05
N PRO A 26 -1.56 -6.48 14.29
CA PRO A 26 -2.44 -7.16 13.33
C PRO A 26 -3.71 -6.36 13.01
N GLU A 27 -4.22 -5.58 13.97
CA GLU A 27 -5.37 -4.71 13.78
C GLU A 27 -5.08 -3.60 12.76
N ALA A 28 -3.85 -3.07 12.76
CA ALA A 28 -3.43 -2.06 11.78
C ALA A 28 -3.35 -2.66 10.38
N VAL A 29 -2.92 -3.93 10.26
CA VAL A 29 -2.90 -4.65 8.97
C VAL A 29 -4.31 -4.75 8.39
N ALA A 30 -5.27 -5.24 9.18
CA ALA A 30 -6.65 -5.36 8.74
C ALA A 30 -7.25 -4.01 8.33
N LEU A 31 -6.95 -2.95 9.10
CA LEU A 31 -7.34 -1.58 8.78
C LEU A 31 -6.78 -1.13 7.43
N TYR A 32 -5.47 -1.23 7.18
CA TYR A 32 -4.88 -0.79 5.92
C TYR A 32 -5.38 -1.61 4.71
N LEU A 33 -5.61 -2.91 4.89
CA LEU A 33 -6.24 -3.74 3.87
C LEU A 33 -7.66 -3.25 3.54
N SER A 34 -8.48 -2.93 4.54
CA SER A 34 -9.82 -2.36 4.34
C SER A 34 -9.80 -0.99 3.65
N LEU A 35 -8.72 -0.22 3.84
CA LEU A 35 -8.50 1.08 3.21
C LEU A 35 -7.95 0.97 1.77
N GLY A 36 -7.77 -0.25 1.26
CA GLY A 36 -7.31 -0.55 -0.09
C GLY A 36 -5.80 -0.44 -0.28
N TYR A 37 -5.01 -0.46 0.79
CA TYR A 37 -3.56 -0.61 0.68
C TYR A 37 -3.21 -2.05 0.29
N GLN A 38 -2.26 -2.18 -0.61
CA GLN A 38 -1.69 -3.44 -1.06
C GLN A 38 -0.53 -3.84 -0.14
N PRO A 39 -0.56 -5.04 0.47
CA PRO A 39 0.53 -5.53 1.29
C PRO A 39 1.70 -5.97 0.40
N GLY A 40 2.92 -5.56 0.77
CA GLY A 40 4.17 -6.05 0.16
C GLY A 40 4.68 -7.37 0.76
N PHE A 41 3.81 -8.10 1.47
CA PHE A 41 4.11 -9.32 2.22
C PHE A 41 2.91 -10.26 2.17
N ASP A 42 3.10 -11.49 2.65
CA ASP A 42 2.06 -12.52 2.68
C ASP A 42 1.16 -12.34 3.91
N ILE A 43 -0.09 -11.95 3.68
CA ILE A 43 -1.08 -11.71 4.75
C ILE A 43 -1.63 -12.99 5.38
N HIS A 44 -1.38 -14.16 4.78
CA HIS A 44 -1.84 -15.44 5.29
C HIS A 44 -0.80 -16.14 6.19
N ARG A 45 0.41 -15.58 6.30
CA ARG A 45 1.46 -16.07 7.21
C ARG A 45 1.34 -15.48 8.61
N ASN A 46 1.99 -16.14 9.58
CA ASN A 46 2.08 -15.57 10.91
C ASN A 46 2.99 -14.33 10.87
N PHE A 47 2.47 -13.19 11.33
CA PHE A 47 3.24 -11.93 11.29
C PHE A 47 4.48 -11.97 12.19
N GLU A 48 4.49 -12.80 13.23
CA GLU A 48 5.67 -13.01 14.07
C GLU A 48 6.87 -13.55 13.28
N GLU A 49 6.65 -14.27 12.18
CA GLU A 49 7.74 -14.75 11.30
C GLU A 49 8.52 -13.57 10.68
N TYR A 50 7.85 -12.44 10.42
CA TYR A 50 8.50 -11.24 9.92
C TYR A 50 9.38 -10.54 10.96
N SER A 51 9.31 -10.94 12.24
CA SER A 51 10.19 -10.39 13.28
C SER A 51 11.59 -11.02 13.29
N HIS A 52 11.80 -12.11 12.56
CA HIS A 52 13.05 -12.84 12.51
C HIS A 52 13.86 -12.49 11.24
N PRO A 53 15.21 -12.52 11.30
CA PRO A 53 16.04 -12.43 10.10
C PRO A 53 15.63 -13.46 9.04
N PRO A 54 15.62 -13.11 7.74
CA PRO A 54 16.16 -11.91 7.09
C PRO A 54 15.23 -10.68 7.09
N TYR A 55 14.09 -10.75 7.77
CA TYR A 55 13.10 -9.68 7.79
C TYR A 55 13.39 -8.66 8.91
N ASP A 56 12.94 -7.43 8.73
CA ASP A 56 13.18 -6.29 9.63
C ASP A 56 11.99 -6.00 10.56
N GLY A 57 10.99 -6.89 10.62
CA GLY A 57 9.76 -6.70 11.40
C GLY A 57 8.78 -5.67 10.82
N ARG A 58 9.07 -5.10 9.65
CA ARG A 58 8.24 -4.05 9.05
C ARG A 58 7.34 -4.62 7.97
N LEU A 59 6.04 -4.46 8.20
CA LEU A 59 4.99 -4.80 7.25
C LEU A 59 4.74 -3.59 6.36
N ARG A 60 5.14 -3.72 5.09
CA ARG A 60 5.08 -2.63 4.10
C ARG A 60 3.76 -2.67 3.36
N PHE A 61 3.17 -1.51 3.17
CA PHE A 61 1.92 -1.29 2.46
C PHE A 61 2.13 -0.21 1.40
N THR A 62 1.55 -0.43 0.23
CA THR A 62 1.56 0.53 -0.87
C THR A 62 0.14 0.84 -1.30
N LYS A 63 -0.12 2.08 -1.69
CA LYS A 63 -1.40 2.46 -2.28
C LYS A 63 -1.17 3.47 -3.38
N THR A 64 -1.71 3.19 -4.55
CA THR A 64 -1.76 4.17 -5.63
C THR A 64 -2.76 5.25 -5.26
N LEU A 65 -2.28 6.47 -5.12
CA LEU A 65 -3.12 7.65 -4.96
C LEU A 65 -3.62 8.02 -6.35
N VAL A 66 -4.79 7.49 -6.69
CA VAL A 66 -5.48 7.87 -7.91
C VAL A 66 -6.03 9.28 -7.67
N ALA A 67 -5.25 10.30 -8.02
CA ALA A 67 -5.87 11.56 -8.45
C ALA A 67 -6.89 11.17 -9.53
N PRO A 68 -8.11 11.74 -9.57
CA PRO A 68 -9.08 11.42 -10.61
C PRO A 68 -8.51 11.81 -11.98
N ALA A 69 -7.71 10.91 -12.54
CA ALA A 69 -7.21 10.97 -13.88
C ALA A 69 -8.40 10.56 -14.73
N SER A 70 -8.94 11.55 -15.43
CA SER A 70 -9.71 11.37 -16.65
C SER A 70 -9.34 10.05 -17.32
N SER A 71 -10.32 9.14 -17.44
CA SER A 71 -10.19 7.84 -18.10
C SER A 71 -9.51 7.97 -19.46
N ALA A 72 -8.20 7.74 -19.51
CA ALA A 72 -7.42 7.59 -20.74
C ALA A 72 -6.08 6.93 -20.34
N ARG A 73 -5.69 5.75 -20.81
CA ARG A 73 -6.01 5.09 -22.08
C ARG A 73 -6.03 3.58 -21.90
N LYS A 74 -7.09 2.99 -22.45
CA LYS A 74 -7.20 1.59 -22.82
C LYS A 74 -6.35 1.36 -24.08
N GLY A 75 -5.53 0.31 -24.07
CA GLY A 75 -4.98 -0.37 -25.25
C GLY A 75 -3.74 0.28 -25.88
N VAL A 76 -3.03 -0.56 -26.66
CA VAL A 76 -1.76 -0.38 -27.41
C VAL A 76 -0.63 -1.17 -26.72
N ASN A 77 -0.07 -2.26 -27.25
CA ASN A 77 0.20 -2.54 -28.67
C ASN A 77 0.34 -4.04 -28.99
N ALA A 78 -0.12 -4.40 -30.19
CA ALA A 78 0.33 -5.58 -30.92
C ALA A 78 1.81 -5.44 -31.33
N HIS A 79 2.55 -6.55 -31.34
CA HIS A 79 3.78 -6.72 -32.13
C HIS A 79 3.96 -8.21 -32.42
N VAL A 80 3.54 -8.60 -33.63
CA VAL A 80 4.33 -9.10 -34.79
C VAL A 80 4.66 -10.58 -34.72
#